data_AF-A0A3B6PCY1-F1
#
_entry.id   AF-A0A3B6PCY1-F1
#
_cell.length_a   1.000
_cell.length_b   1.000
_cell.length_c   1.000
_cell.angle_alpha   90.00
_cell.angle_beta   90.00
_cell.angle_gamma   90.00
#
_symmetry.space_group_name_H-M   'P 1'
#
loop_
_entity.id
_entity.type
_entity.pdbx_description
1 polymer ?
#
loop_
_entity_poly.entity_id
_entity_poly.type
_entity_poly.pdbx_seq_one_letter_code
_entity_poly.pdbx_strand_id
1 'polypeptide(L)'
;MDHTDVSVLPDDLVVEILSRLPLKSFCRFKCVCKPWLAFSSDPNYRKKLPKIPTGIFCQYQDFDKKATKLLSQPRNVEKIDGSLSFLPHHLQLELMDCCNGLVLCMHRSMDWSRRTITCHFIVCNPATQEWTRLPDTRPYQEHDVCEAMLAFNPSCSSQFYVFNFRWNPLSSFFSGLEVFSSDLSTWLVYDAWWNSGIRTIIGYPHLFIDGSLYLFSLRQNSVERILVLNGFEAMSSRIPPNRRTIKLPRDHSVEPPNGLPVGMYTRGRNW
;
A
#
# COMPACT_ATOMS: atom_id res chain seq x y z
N MET A 1 -21.24 47.70 -33.76
CA MET A 1 -21.37 46.58 -32.81
C MET A 1 -19.96 46.06 -32.60
N ASP A 2 -19.40 46.33 -31.43
CA ASP A 2 -18.02 45.97 -31.08
C ASP A 2 -17.83 44.45 -31.10
N HIS A 3 -16.84 43.99 -31.86
CA HIS A 3 -16.23 42.69 -31.66
C HIS A 3 -15.29 42.81 -30.47
N THR A 4 -15.75 42.45 -29.27
CA THR A 4 -14.85 42.15 -28.16
C THR A 4 -14.06 40.90 -28.52
N ASP A 5 -12.88 41.12 -29.10
CA ASP A 5 -11.87 40.12 -29.34
C ASP A 5 -11.38 39.62 -27.98
N VAL A 6 -11.95 38.52 -27.51
CA VAL A 6 -11.50 37.86 -26.28
C VAL A 6 -10.12 37.31 -26.62
N SER A 7 -9.08 37.99 -26.16
CA SER A 7 -7.69 37.57 -26.34
C SER A 7 -7.47 36.22 -25.65
N VAL A 8 -7.67 35.14 -26.40
CA VAL A 8 -7.41 33.78 -25.93
C VAL A 8 -5.90 33.61 -25.85
N LEU A 9 -5.40 33.40 -24.63
CA LEU A 9 -3.99 33.14 -24.40
C LEU A 9 -3.60 31.82 -25.08
N PRO A 10 -2.54 31.78 -25.93
CA PRO A 10 -2.03 30.56 -26.52
C PRO A 10 -1.69 29.47 -25.49
N ASP A 11 -1.96 28.21 -25.83
CA ASP A 11 -1.74 27.05 -24.96
C ASP A 11 -0.30 26.98 -24.40
N ASP A 12 0.70 27.33 -25.21
CA ASP A 12 2.11 27.35 -24.78
C ASP A 12 2.35 28.36 -23.64
N LEU A 13 1.72 29.53 -23.69
CA LEU A 13 1.83 30.55 -22.65
C LEU A 13 1.06 30.13 -21.40
N VAL A 14 -0.10 29.49 -21.54
CA VAL A 14 -0.84 28.91 -20.42
C VAL A 14 0.02 27.85 -19.71
N VAL A 15 0.64 26.94 -20.46
CA VAL A 15 1.52 25.90 -19.92
C VAL A 15 2.75 26.50 -19.24
N GLU A 16 3.33 27.56 -19.80
CA GLU A 16 4.42 28.29 -19.17
C GLU A 16 4.00 28.90 -17.81
N ILE A 17 2.83 29.54 -17.73
CA ILE A 17 2.29 30.03 -16.45
C ILE A 17 2.11 28.88 -15.47
N LEU A 18 1.45 27.80 -15.89
CA LEU A 18 1.18 26.62 -15.05
C LEU A 18 2.49 25.94 -14.57
N SER A 19 3.55 25.96 -15.38
CA SER A 19 4.88 25.42 -15.03
C SER A 19 5.56 26.13 -13.87
N ARG A 20 5.23 27.40 -13.65
CA ARG A 20 5.83 28.24 -12.61
C ARG A 20 5.09 28.14 -11.27
N LEU A 21 3.96 27.44 -11.23
CA LEU A 21 3.16 27.30 -10.02
C LEU A 21 3.78 26.28 -9.05
N PRO A 22 3.69 26.51 -7.73
CA PRO A 22 3.91 25.47 -6.75
C PRO A 22 2.99 24.27 -7.03
N LEU A 23 3.47 23.04 -6.77
CA LEU A 23 2.72 21.82 -7.08
C LEU A 23 1.31 21.81 -6.50
N LYS A 24 1.13 22.23 -5.23
CA LYS A 24 -0.17 22.29 -4.57
C LYS A 24 -1.15 23.17 -5.36
N SER A 25 -0.70 24.34 -5.81
CA SER A 25 -1.48 25.24 -6.65
C SER A 25 -1.78 24.58 -8.00
N PHE A 26 -0.77 24.05 -8.69
CA PHE A 26 -0.96 23.37 -9.97
C PHE A 26 -2.00 22.25 -9.91
N CYS A 27 -1.98 21.42 -8.87
CA CYS A 27 -2.99 20.37 -8.67
C CYS A 27 -4.42 20.94 -8.57
N ARG A 28 -4.62 22.08 -7.92
CA ARG A 28 -5.93 22.76 -7.85
C ARG A 28 -6.35 23.34 -9.20
N PHE A 29 -5.40 23.90 -9.94
CA PHE A 29 -5.68 24.52 -11.24
C PHE A 29 -6.10 23.52 -12.32
N LYS A 30 -5.76 22.23 -12.18
CA LYS A 30 -6.31 21.17 -13.05
C LYS A 30 -7.84 21.08 -13.00
N CYS A 31 -8.47 21.55 -11.92
CA CYS A 31 -9.93 21.52 -11.77
C CYS A 31 -10.62 22.75 -12.37
N VAL A 32 -9.89 23.76 -12.83
CA VAL A 32 -10.49 25.02 -13.33
C VAL A 32 -11.16 24.84 -14.68
N CYS A 33 -10.53 24.12 -15.61
CA CYS A 33 -11.11 23.82 -16.91
C CYS A 33 -10.52 22.56 -17.56
N LYS A 34 -11.25 21.97 -18.51
CA LYS A 34 -10.85 20.75 -19.22
C LYS A 34 -9.51 20.88 -19.97
N PRO A 35 -9.20 21.99 -20.68
CA PRO A 35 -7.90 22.14 -21.34
C PRO A 35 -6.71 22.05 -20.37
N TRP A 36 -6.81 22.66 -19.18
CA TRP A 36 -5.72 22.66 -18.21
C TRP A 36 -5.47 21.27 -17.62
N LEU A 37 -6.54 20.50 -17.40
CA LEU A 37 -6.43 19.09 -17.09
C LEU A 37 -5.75 18.31 -18.23
N ALA A 38 -6.17 18.56 -19.47
CA ALA A 38 -5.64 17.87 -20.66
C ALA A 38 -4.13 18.10 -20.86
N PHE A 39 -3.62 19.31 -20.62
CA PHE A 39 -2.18 19.59 -20.69
C PHE A 39 -1.34 18.71 -19.76
N SER A 40 -1.91 18.29 -18.62
CA SER A 40 -1.20 17.42 -17.67
C SER A 40 -1.11 15.96 -18.13
N SER A 41 -1.96 15.57 -19.08
CA SER A 41 -2.00 14.25 -19.72
C SER A 41 -1.26 14.22 -21.06
N ASP A 42 -1.13 15.38 -21.72
CA ASP A 42 -0.40 15.51 -22.99
C ASP A 42 1.12 15.32 -22.80
N PRO A 43 1.76 14.37 -23.51
CA PRO A 43 3.20 14.11 -23.38
C PRO A 43 4.12 15.30 -23.68
N ASN A 44 3.70 16.22 -24.56
CA ASN A 44 4.48 17.40 -24.97
C ASN A 44 4.49 18.46 -23.86
N TYR A 45 3.34 18.70 -23.23
CA TYR A 45 3.20 19.71 -22.17
C TYR A 45 3.59 19.18 -20.78
N ARG A 46 3.31 17.90 -20.49
CA ARG A 46 3.61 17.25 -19.21
C ARG A 46 5.08 17.34 -18.79
N LYS A 47 6.01 17.42 -19.74
CA LYS A 47 7.44 17.59 -19.46
C LYS A 47 7.78 18.94 -18.84
N LYS A 48 7.02 19.99 -19.17
CA LYS A 48 7.20 21.37 -18.69
C LYS A 48 6.45 21.62 -17.37
N LEU A 49 5.40 20.87 -17.08
CA LEU A 49 4.51 21.09 -15.93
C LEU A 49 5.08 20.54 -14.61
N PRO A 50 4.63 21.04 -13.45
CA PRO A 50 5.06 20.56 -12.14
C PRO A 50 4.71 19.09 -11.96
N LYS A 51 5.72 18.27 -11.68
CA LYS A 51 5.56 16.83 -11.48
C LYS A 51 5.26 16.52 -10.01
N ILE A 52 4.41 15.53 -9.80
CA ILE A 52 4.22 14.96 -8.46
C ILE A 52 5.61 14.45 -8.00
N PRO A 53 6.09 14.88 -6.82
CA PRO A 53 7.38 14.47 -6.30
C PRO A 53 7.35 12.96 -6.10
N THR A 54 8.07 12.26 -6.96
CA THR A 54 8.52 10.91 -6.67
C THR A 54 9.76 11.06 -5.81
N GLY A 55 9.63 10.69 -4.55
CA GLY A 55 10.74 10.63 -3.61
C GLY A 55 11.01 9.18 -3.22
N ILE A 56 12.27 8.87 -2.95
CA ILE A 56 12.67 7.54 -2.47
C ILE A 56 12.95 7.65 -0.99
N PHE A 57 12.12 7.01 -0.17
CA PHE A 57 12.44 6.77 1.23
C PHE A 57 13.36 5.55 1.33
N CYS A 58 14.42 5.70 2.08
CA CYS A 58 15.28 4.60 2.47
C CYS A 58 15.46 4.61 3.97
N GLN A 59 15.37 3.43 4.57
CA GLN A 59 15.74 3.25 5.96
C GLN A 59 17.10 2.56 5.99
N TYR A 60 18.02 3.12 6.76
CA TYR A 60 19.26 2.45 7.11
C TYR A 60 19.18 1.99 8.56
N GLN A 61 19.80 0.85 8.83
CA GLN A 61 19.93 0.27 10.16
C GLN A 61 21.42 0.09 10.46
N ASP A 62 21.89 0.78 11.49
CA ASP A 62 23.16 0.53 12.16
C ASP A 62 22.89 -0.15 13.51
N PHE A 63 23.90 -0.77 14.14
CA PHE A 63 23.79 -1.67 15.29
C PHE A 63 22.76 -1.25 16.36
N ASP A 64 22.64 0.05 16.65
CA ASP A 64 21.67 0.61 17.62
C ASP A 64 20.73 1.68 17.04
N LYS A 65 20.82 2.01 15.75
CA LYS A 65 20.11 3.16 15.17
C LYS A 65 19.41 2.81 13.87
N LYS A 66 18.08 2.97 13.85
CA LYS A 66 17.30 3.06 12.62
C LYS A 66 17.10 4.52 12.27
N ALA A 67 17.31 4.87 11.01
CA ALA A 67 16.97 6.19 10.53
C ALA A 67 16.45 6.14 9.11
N THR A 68 15.34 6.84 8.93
CA THR A 68 14.68 7.01 7.65
C THR A 68 15.21 8.27 6.99
N LYS A 69 15.41 8.23 5.67
CA LYS A 69 15.85 9.38 4.89
C LYS A 69 15.11 9.43 3.57
N LEU A 70 14.75 10.65 3.16
CA LEU A 70 14.30 10.92 1.80
C LEU A 70 15.53 11.20 0.92
N LEU A 71 15.84 10.29 0.00
CA LEU A 71 17.03 10.39 -0.85
C LEU A 71 16.86 11.34 -2.03
N SER A 72 15.63 11.53 -2.49
CA SER A 72 15.33 12.36 -3.65
C SER A 72 14.05 13.17 -3.44
N GLN A 73 14.11 14.45 -3.83
CA GLN A 73 12.96 15.34 -3.90
C GLN A 73 13.12 16.28 -5.10
N PRO A 74 12.07 16.63 -5.85
CA PRO A 74 12.15 17.65 -6.88
C PRO A 74 12.49 19.02 -6.30
N ARG A 75 13.26 19.82 -7.03
CA ARG A 75 13.81 21.11 -6.58
C ARG A 75 12.76 22.18 -6.22
N ASN A 76 11.53 22.03 -6.69
CA ASN A 76 10.45 23.04 -6.56
C ASN A 76 9.32 22.61 -5.62
N VAL A 77 9.60 21.73 -4.66
CA VAL A 77 8.61 21.28 -3.66
C VAL A 77 9.06 21.71 -2.27
N GLU A 78 8.11 22.08 -1.41
CA GLU A 78 8.36 22.31 0.02
C GLU A 78 9.15 21.13 0.59
N LYS A 79 10.24 21.42 1.31
CA LYS A 79 11.14 20.39 1.83
C LYS A 79 10.35 19.41 2.71
N ILE A 80 10.31 18.15 2.30
CA ILE A 80 9.70 17.09 3.10
C ILE A 80 10.72 16.65 4.15
N ASP A 81 10.27 16.52 5.41
CA ASP A 81 11.09 15.93 6.45
C ASP A 81 11.25 14.42 6.21
N GLY A 82 12.34 14.06 5.53
CA GLY A 82 12.66 12.67 5.23
C GLY A 82 13.00 11.82 6.45
N SER A 83 13.27 12.43 7.60
CA SER A 83 13.52 11.71 8.86
C SER A 83 12.25 11.30 9.58
N LEU A 84 11.11 11.83 9.15
CA LEU A 84 9.81 11.66 9.79
C LEU A 84 9.85 12.04 11.29
N SER A 85 10.60 13.09 11.64
CA SER A 85 10.83 13.54 13.03
C SER A 85 9.56 14.04 13.73
N PHE A 86 8.53 14.38 12.95
CA PHE A 86 7.19 14.73 13.42
C PHE A 86 6.42 13.53 14.00
N LEU A 87 6.90 12.30 13.79
CA LEU A 87 6.30 11.09 14.36
C LEU A 87 6.82 10.81 15.78
N PRO A 88 5.97 10.28 16.67
CA PRO A 88 6.40 9.84 17.99
C PRO A 88 7.39 8.68 17.85
N HIS A 89 8.47 8.71 18.64
CA HIS A 89 9.49 7.66 18.67
C HIS A 89 10.07 7.31 17.29
N HIS A 90 10.18 8.27 16.37
CA HIS A 90 10.57 8.05 14.97
C HIS A 90 11.88 7.26 14.77
N LEU A 91 12.84 7.35 15.71
CA LEU A 91 14.10 6.60 15.69
C LEU A 91 13.92 5.09 15.92
N GLN A 92 12.77 4.67 16.46
CA GLN A 92 12.44 3.26 16.73
C GLN A 92 11.50 2.67 15.66
N LEU A 93 10.98 3.51 14.76
CA LEU A 93 10.05 3.09 13.72
C LEU A 93 10.77 2.37 12.58
N GLU A 94 10.21 1.24 12.17
CA GLU A 94 10.55 0.52 10.95
C GLU A 94 9.72 1.07 9.79
N LEU A 95 10.37 1.39 8.67
CA LEU A 95 9.68 1.75 7.44
C LEU A 95 9.17 0.47 6.79
N MET A 96 7.85 0.34 6.64
CA MET A 96 7.24 -0.86 6.10
C MET A 96 6.86 -0.70 4.63
N ASP A 97 6.19 0.40 4.31
CA ASP A 97 5.66 0.59 2.98
C ASP A 97 5.32 2.07 2.67
N CYS A 98 5.10 2.38 1.40
CA CYS A 98 4.55 3.66 0.96
C CYS A 98 3.60 3.48 -0.23
N CYS A 99 2.47 4.20 -0.21
CA CYS A 99 1.45 4.10 -1.24
C CYS A 99 0.78 5.46 -1.48
N ASN A 100 0.87 5.98 -2.71
CA ASN A 100 0.26 7.24 -3.16
C ASN A 100 0.43 8.43 -2.18
N GLY A 101 1.63 8.58 -1.62
CA GLY A 101 2.00 9.69 -0.73
C GLY A 101 1.81 9.42 0.76
N LEU A 102 1.18 8.31 1.14
CA LEU A 102 1.17 7.84 2.52
C LEU A 102 2.36 6.91 2.77
N VAL A 103 2.84 6.90 4.01
CA VAL A 103 3.93 6.06 4.51
C VAL A 103 3.45 5.26 5.71
N LEU A 104 3.71 3.95 5.69
CA LEU A 104 3.43 3.02 6.78
C LEU A 104 4.71 2.75 7.57
N CYS A 105 4.63 3.01 8.87
CA CYS A 105 5.69 2.72 9.82
C CYS A 105 5.20 1.76 10.90
N MET A 106 6.13 1.04 11.53
CA MET A 106 5.80 0.08 12.59
C MET A 106 6.84 0.04 13.72
N HIS A 107 6.37 -0.19 14.94
CA HIS A 107 7.20 -0.52 16.09
C HIS A 107 6.72 -1.83 16.72
N ARG A 108 7.64 -2.68 17.18
CA ARG A 108 7.32 -3.95 17.84
C ARG A 108 7.52 -3.81 19.34
N SER A 109 6.54 -4.21 20.13
CA SER A 109 6.70 -4.45 21.56
C SER A 109 6.63 -5.94 21.85
N MET A 110 7.38 -6.38 22.85
CA MET A 110 7.48 -7.78 23.24
C MET A 110 6.99 -7.93 24.68
N ASP A 111 6.25 -9.00 24.94
CA ASP A 111 5.86 -9.44 26.28
C ASP A 111 6.60 -10.75 26.56
N TRP A 112 7.68 -10.65 27.34
CA TRP A 112 8.54 -11.79 27.68
C TRP A 112 7.84 -12.83 28.56
N SER A 113 6.81 -12.44 29.30
CA SER A 113 6.07 -13.37 30.17
C SER A 113 5.18 -14.30 29.34
N ARG A 114 4.59 -13.77 28.27
CA ARG A 114 3.70 -14.50 27.37
C ARG A 114 4.39 -14.99 26.11
N ARG A 115 5.64 -14.57 25.87
CA ARG A 115 6.38 -14.79 24.62
C ARG A 115 5.57 -14.33 23.41
N THR A 116 5.01 -13.12 23.51
CA THR A 116 4.18 -12.55 22.46
C THR A 116 4.69 -11.20 21.98
N ILE A 117 4.55 -10.94 20.69
CA ILE A 117 4.89 -9.67 20.05
C ILE A 117 3.61 -8.93 19.68
N THR A 118 3.55 -7.62 19.95
CA THR A 118 2.50 -6.73 19.44
C THR A 118 3.10 -5.74 18.45
N CYS A 119 2.49 -5.62 17.27
CA CYS A 119 2.88 -4.64 16.27
C CYS A 119 2.02 -3.38 16.39
N HIS A 120 2.69 -2.24 16.52
CA HIS A 120 2.09 -0.90 16.57
C HIS A 120 2.33 -0.20 15.24
N PHE A 121 1.27 0.10 14.51
CA PHE A 121 1.36 0.71 13.19
C PHE A 121 1.03 2.21 13.24
N ILE A 122 1.74 2.99 12.44
CA ILE A 122 1.49 4.40 12.20
C ILE A 122 1.41 4.63 10.69
N VAL A 123 0.37 5.32 10.23
CA VAL A 123 0.28 5.81 8.86
C VAL A 123 0.43 7.31 8.89
N CYS A 124 1.29 7.85 8.02
CA CYS A 124 1.52 9.29 7.94
C CYS A 124 1.57 9.79 6.50
N ASN A 125 1.31 11.09 6.36
CA ASN A 125 1.55 11.83 5.13
C ASN A 125 2.75 12.77 5.37
N PRO A 126 3.96 12.44 4.88
CA PRO A 126 5.14 13.27 5.10
C PRO A 126 5.04 14.69 4.53
N ALA A 127 4.16 14.91 3.55
CA ALA A 127 3.97 16.23 2.93
C ALA A 127 3.04 17.14 3.74
N THR A 128 2.15 16.58 4.55
CA THR A 128 1.26 17.35 5.45
C THR A 128 1.66 17.26 6.92
N GLN A 129 2.57 16.32 7.27
CA GLN A 129 2.94 15.97 8.64
C GLN A 129 1.78 15.44 9.49
N GLU A 130 0.64 15.12 8.86
CA GLU A 130 -0.48 14.46 9.51
C GLU A 130 -0.18 12.97 9.63
N TRP A 131 -0.60 12.38 10.75
CA TRP A 131 -0.42 10.96 11.02
C TRP A 131 -1.52 10.42 11.92
N THR A 132 -1.70 9.12 11.88
CA THR A 132 -2.60 8.39 12.77
C THR A 132 -1.96 7.09 13.23
N ARG A 133 -2.17 6.76 14.51
CA ARG A 133 -1.80 5.46 15.07
C ARG A 133 -2.97 4.50 14.85
N LEU A 134 -2.68 3.32 14.31
CA LEU A 134 -3.69 2.28 14.16
C LEU A 134 -3.92 1.58 15.50
N PRO A 135 -5.11 0.97 15.72
CA PRO A 135 -5.34 0.13 16.89
C PRO A 135 -4.27 -0.95 16.99
N ASP A 136 -3.97 -1.40 18.22
CA ASP A 136 -2.98 -2.45 18.41
C ASP A 136 -3.47 -3.75 17.78
N THR A 137 -2.52 -4.45 17.17
CA THR A 137 -2.76 -5.78 16.64
C THR A 137 -3.00 -6.78 17.76
N ARG A 138 -3.60 -7.93 17.41
CA ARG A 138 -3.64 -9.06 18.34
C ARG A 138 -2.21 -9.52 18.61
N PRO A 139 -1.84 -9.86 19.86
CA PRO A 139 -0.50 -10.38 20.14
C PRO A 139 -0.21 -11.65 19.34
N TYR A 140 0.96 -11.71 18.71
CA TYR A 140 1.48 -12.84 17.94
C TYR A 140 2.46 -13.65 18.77
N GLN A 141 2.78 -14.86 18.35
CA GLN A 141 3.87 -15.61 19.00
C GLN A 141 5.23 -14.97 18.70
N GLU A 142 6.20 -15.12 19.60
CA GLU A 142 7.52 -14.48 19.49
C GLU A 142 8.32 -14.78 18.21
N HIS A 143 7.95 -15.84 17.48
CA HIS A 143 8.58 -16.23 16.23
C HIS A 143 7.81 -15.77 14.99
N ASP A 144 6.60 -15.23 15.14
CA ASP A 144 5.78 -14.80 14.01
C ASP A 144 6.28 -13.48 13.45
N VAL A 145 6.27 -13.38 12.12
CA VAL A 145 6.68 -12.19 11.38
C VAL A 145 5.45 -11.52 10.77
N CYS A 146 5.42 -10.19 10.81
CA CYS A 146 4.40 -9.37 10.19
C CYS A 146 4.95 -8.72 8.92
N GLU A 147 4.19 -8.86 7.84
CA GLU A 147 4.43 -8.24 6.55
C GLU A 147 3.26 -7.33 6.23
N ALA A 148 3.44 -6.03 6.45
CA ALA A 148 2.37 -5.05 6.33
C ALA A 148 2.48 -4.24 5.04
N MET A 149 1.35 -4.06 4.35
CA MET A 149 1.25 -3.34 3.08
C MET A 149 0.16 -2.28 3.15
N LEU A 150 0.41 -1.13 2.54
CA LEU A 150 -0.46 0.02 2.50
C LEU A 150 -1.18 0.10 1.15
N ALA A 151 -2.50 0.17 1.18
CA ALA A 151 -3.32 0.37 0.00
C ALA A 151 -4.05 1.70 0.11
N PHE A 152 -3.67 2.66 -0.72
CA PHE A 152 -4.31 3.95 -0.79
C PHE A 152 -4.34 4.44 -2.23
N ASN A 153 -5.48 4.90 -2.72
CA ASN A 153 -5.57 5.60 -3.99
C ASN A 153 -6.54 6.78 -3.84
N PRO A 154 -6.03 8.01 -3.66
CA PRO A 154 -6.86 9.19 -3.45
C PRO A 154 -7.74 9.53 -4.65
N SER A 155 -7.46 8.96 -5.83
CA SER A 155 -8.29 9.15 -7.03
C SER A 155 -9.59 8.35 -6.98
N CYS A 156 -9.64 7.29 -6.15
CA CYS A 156 -10.79 6.39 -6.04
C CYS A 156 -11.54 6.55 -4.71
N SER A 157 -10.81 6.73 -3.60
CA SER A 157 -11.39 6.82 -2.26
C SER A 157 -10.49 7.63 -1.33
N SER A 158 -11.08 8.31 -0.35
CA SER A 158 -10.33 8.91 0.76
C SER A 158 -9.87 7.87 1.78
N GLN A 159 -10.36 6.63 1.68
CA GLN A 159 -10.02 5.55 2.57
C GLN A 159 -8.68 4.91 2.17
N PHE A 160 -7.86 4.60 3.15
CA PHE A 160 -6.74 3.69 3.03
C PHE A 160 -6.99 2.40 3.82
N TYR A 161 -6.26 1.35 3.44
CA TYR A 161 -6.25 0.06 4.11
C TYR A 161 -4.81 -0.35 4.44
N VAL A 162 -4.64 -1.09 5.53
CA VAL A 162 -3.36 -1.75 5.85
C VAL A 162 -3.59 -3.25 5.92
N PHE A 163 -2.93 -3.99 5.05
CA PHE A 163 -2.94 -5.45 5.02
C PHE A 163 -1.77 -5.95 5.84
N ASN A 164 -2.04 -6.54 7.00
CA ASN A 164 -1.03 -7.15 7.83
C ASN A 164 -1.07 -8.66 7.65
N PHE A 165 -0.13 -9.17 6.86
CA PHE A 165 0.03 -10.59 6.65
C PHE A 165 0.94 -11.16 7.74
N ARG A 166 0.54 -12.28 8.31
CA ARG A 166 1.30 -12.96 9.35
C ARG A 166 1.84 -14.25 8.83
N TRP A 167 3.11 -14.53 9.08
CA TRP A 167 3.68 -15.83 8.72
C TRP A 167 4.61 -16.33 9.80
N ASN A 168 4.63 -17.65 9.93
CA ASN A 168 5.51 -18.33 10.86
C ASN A 168 6.70 -18.90 10.06
N PRO A 169 7.95 -18.50 10.38
CA PRO A 169 9.15 -18.97 9.69
C PRO A 169 9.28 -20.50 9.62
N LEU A 170 8.80 -21.21 10.65
CA LEU A 170 8.82 -22.68 10.70
C LEU A 170 7.83 -23.31 9.71
N SER A 171 6.76 -22.60 9.37
CA SER A 171 5.74 -23.09 8.44
C SER A 171 6.04 -22.75 6.98
N SER A 172 6.92 -21.76 6.72
CA SER A 172 7.20 -21.19 5.40
C SER A 172 5.99 -20.59 4.65
N PHE A 173 4.83 -20.44 5.29
CA PHE A 173 3.63 -19.84 4.68
C PHE A 173 2.97 -18.84 5.62
N PHE A 174 2.17 -17.95 5.02
CA PHE A 174 1.33 -17.04 5.78
C PHE A 174 0.27 -17.80 6.58
N SER A 175 0.20 -17.53 7.87
CA SER A 175 -0.71 -18.11 8.86
C SER A 175 -1.99 -17.30 9.04
N GLY A 176 -2.01 -16.04 8.60
CA GLY A 176 -3.18 -15.18 8.76
C GLY A 176 -3.11 -13.87 7.99
N LEU A 177 -4.26 -13.21 7.93
CA LEU A 177 -4.43 -11.86 7.37
C LEU A 177 -5.34 -11.05 8.28
N GLU A 178 -4.86 -9.88 8.66
CA GLU A 178 -5.67 -8.82 9.26
C GLU A 178 -5.65 -7.60 8.36
N VAL A 179 -6.80 -6.97 8.18
CA VAL A 179 -6.94 -5.76 7.34
C VAL A 179 -7.48 -4.64 8.20
N PHE A 180 -6.69 -3.58 8.35
CA PHE A 180 -7.18 -2.33 8.91
C PHE A 180 -7.90 -1.54 7.83
N SER A 181 -9.06 -1.00 8.17
CA SER A 181 -9.82 -0.09 7.33
C SER A 181 -9.94 1.27 8.01
N SER A 182 -9.53 2.34 7.33
CA SER A 182 -9.56 3.70 7.89
C SER A 182 -10.97 4.24 8.16
N ASP A 183 -11.99 3.78 7.44
CA ASP A 183 -13.39 4.13 7.68
C ASP A 183 -13.95 3.48 8.96
N LEU A 184 -13.65 2.20 9.18
CA LEU A 184 -14.09 1.44 10.35
C LEU A 184 -13.20 1.69 11.57
N SER A 185 -11.99 2.22 11.36
CA SER A 185 -10.97 2.41 12.39
C SER A 185 -10.71 1.15 13.21
N THR A 186 -10.73 -0.03 12.57
CA THR A 186 -10.56 -1.33 13.24
C THR A 186 -9.89 -2.37 12.36
N TRP A 187 -9.34 -3.41 12.98
CA TRP A 187 -8.78 -4.59 12.31
C TRP A 187 -9.87 -5.63 12.05
N LEU A 188 -10.00 -6.03 10.80
CA LEU A 188 -10.82 -7.16 10.37
C LEU A 188 -9.92 -8.39 10.19
N VAL A 189 -10.26 -9.50 10.83
CA VAL A 189 -9.43 -10.71 10.86
C VAL A 189 -10.00 -11.77 9.91
N TYR A 190 -9.16 -12.26 9.01
CA TYR A 190 -9.56 -13.15 7.92
C TYR A 190 -8.76 -14.46 7.86
N ASP A 191 -8.22 -14.94 8.97
CA ASP A 191 -7.33 -16.11 9.03
C ASP A 191 -7.91 -17.37 8.38
N ALA A 192 -9.16 -17.73 8.72
CA ALA A 192 -9.81 -18.90 8.17
C ALA A 192 -10.06 -18.78 6.66
N TRP A 193 -10.47 -17.58 6.21
CA TRP A 193 -10.66 -17.28 4.80
C TRP A 193 -9.33 -17.33 4.03
N TRP A 194 -8.25 -16.81 4.62
CA TRP A 194 -6.92 -16.82 4.05
C TRP A 194 -6.41 -18.25 3.86
N ASN A 195 -6.55 -19.09 4.89
CA ASN A 195 -6.03 -20.45 4.93
C ASN A 195 -6.87 -21.49 4.13
N SER A 196 -8.00 -21.09 3.55
CA SER A 196 -9.00 -21.98 2.94
C SER A 196 -8.61 -22.74 1.65
N GLY A 197 -7.34 -22.78 1.24
CA GLY A 197 -6.97 -23.68 0.13
C GLY A 197 -5.68 -23.43 -0.63
N ILE A 198 -4.91 -22.38 -0.32
CA ILE A 198 -3.63 -22.15 -1.02
C ILE A 198 -2.58 -21.69 -0.01
N ARG A 199 -1.58 -22.55 0.21
CA ARG A 199 -0.34 -22.17 0.89
C ARG A 199 0.49 -21.31 -0.08
N THR A 200 0.57 -20.03 0.23
CA THR A 200 1.21 -19.02 -0.61
C THR A 200 2.27 -18.28 0.19
N ILE A 201 3.41 -18.01 -0.45
CA ILE A 201 4.38 -17.01 -0.02
C ILE A 201 4.09 -15.74 -0.82
N ILE A 202 3.87 -14.62 -0.13
CA ILE A 202 3.73 -13.30 -0.72
C ILE A 202 5.11 -12.65 -0.81
N GLY A 203 5.45 -12.13 -1.99
CA GLY A 203 6.65 -11.32 -2.19
C GLY A 203 6.41 -9.83 -1.90
N TYR A 204 7.49 -9.11 -1.63
CA TYR A 204 7.48 -7.67 -1.32
C TYR A 204 6.96 -6.73 -2.43
N PRO A 205 7.15 -6.99 -3.75
CA PRO A 205 6.57 -6.10 -4.73
C PRO A 205 5.05 -6.28 -4.72
N HIS A 206 4.36 -5.22 -4.34
CA HIS A 206 2.92 -5.11 -4.48
C HIS A 206 2.55 -3.81 -5.18
N LEU A 207 1.33 -3.79 -5.69
CA LEU A 207 0.81 -2.66 -6.45
C LEU A 207 -0.67 -2.48 -6.12
N PHE A 208 -1.07 -1.25 -5.78
CA PHE A 208 -2.47 -0.91 -5.57
C PHE A 208 -2.94 0.03 -6.67
N ILE A 209 -3.77 -0.47 -7.57
CA ILE A 209 -4.32 0.27 -8.72
C ILE A 209 -5.81 -0.02 -8.83
N ASP A 210 -6.60 1.02 -9.06
CA ASP A 210 -8.05 0.93 -9.32
C ASP A 210 -8.81 0.04 -8.33
N GLY A 211 -8.55 0.24 -7.03
CA GLY A 211 -9.22 -0.48 -5.95
C GLY A 211 -8.81 -1.95 -5.81
N SER A 212 -7.78 -2.40 -6.53
CA SER A 212 -7.27 -3.76 -6.47
C SER A 212 -5.82 -3.79 -5.99
N LEU A 213 -5.53 -4.68 -5.05
CA LEU A 213 -4.19 -4.99 -4.57
C LEU A 213 -3.64 -6.20 -5.33
N TYR A 214 -2.49 -6.01 -5.98
CA TYR A 214 -1.77 -7.03 -6.74
C TYR A 214 -0.51 -7.40 -5.96
N LEU A 215 -0.32 -8.67 -5.69
CA LEU A 215 0.77 -9.21 -4.89
C LEU A 215 1.49 -10.30 -5.69
N PHE A 216 2.82 -10.31 -5.70
CA PHE A 216 3.53 -11.50 -6.15
C PHE A 216 3.31 -12.65 -5.17
N SER A 217 3.02 -13.82 -5.72
CA SER A 217 2.64 -15.02 -4.98
C SER A 217 3.41 -16.23 -5.51
N LEU A 218 4.10 -16.92 -4.62
CA LEU A 218 4.72 -18.22 -4.88
C LEU A 218 3.87 -19.32 -4.26
N ARG A 219 3.45 -20.28 -5.07
CA ARG A 219 2.77 -21.50 -4.60
C ARG A 219 3.78 -22.56 -4.17
N GLN A 220 3.31 -23.59 -3.45
CA GLN A 220 4.12 -24.72 -2.99
C GLN A 220 4.94 -25.43 -4.08
N ASN A 221 4.46 -25.42 -5.32
CA ASN A 221 5.15 -26.01 -6.48
C ASN A 221 6.13 -25.03 -7.16
N SER A 222 6.55 -23.98 -6.46
CA SER A 222 7.43 -22.92 -6.96
C SER A 222 6.89 -22.17 -8.18
N VAL A 223 5.58 -22.25 -8.42
CA VAL A 223 4.93 -21.50 -9.51
C VAL A 223 4.62 -20.09 -9.04
N GLU A 224 5.20 -19.12 -9.74
CA GLU A 224 4.94 -17.70 -9.55
C GLU A 224 3.62 -17.29 -10.20
N ARG A 225 2.81 -16.55 -9.44
CA ARG A 225 1.54 -15.98 -9.85
C ARG A 225 1.37 -14.58 -9.26
N ILE A 226 0.38 -13.86 -9.75
CA ILE A 226 -0.08 -12.62 -9.12
C ILE A 226 -1.36 -12.92 -8.37
N LEU A 227 -1.35 -12.72 -7.06
CA LEU A 227 -2.56 -12.71 -6.24
C LEU A 227 -3.22 -11.34 -6.37
N VAL A 228 -4.52 -11.32 -6.65
CA VAL A 228 -5.31 -10.10 -6.72
C VAL A 228 -6.37 -10.14 -5.64
N LEU A 229 -6.37 -9.10 -4.80
CA LEU A 229 -7.39 -8.84 -3.80
C LEU A 229 -8.15 -7.57 -4.19
N ASN A 230 -9.49 -7.61 -4.15
CA ASN A 230 -10.33 -6.43 -4.40
C ASN A 230 -11.69 -6.57 -3.70
N GLY A 231 -12.62 -5.65 -3.94
CA GLY A 231 -13.91 -5.64 -3.26
C GLY A 231 -13.83 -5.15 -1.81
N PHE A 232 -12.88 -4.25 -1.53
CA PHE A 232 -12.61 -3.76 -0.18
C PHE A 232 -13.76 -2.95 0.41
N GLU A 233 -14.58 -2.35 -0.44
CA GLU A 233 -15.80 -1.62 -0.07
C GLU A 233 -16.83 -2.50 0.67
N ALA A 234 -16.85 -3.80 0.39
CA ALA A 234 -17.76 -4.76 1.03
C ALA A 234 -17.30 -5.16 2.46
N MET A 235 -16.09 -4.80 2.87
CA MET A 235 -15.56 -5.11 4.20
C MET A 235 -16.32 -4.43 5.34
N SER A 236 -16.95 -3.28 5.07
CA SER A 236 -17.90 -2.63 5.98
C SER A 236 -19.05 -3.56 6.41
N SER A 237 -19.43 -4.48 5.53
CA SER A 237 -20.45 -5.52 5.78
C SER A 237 -19.85 -6.85 6.26
N ARG A 238 -18.58 -6.84 6.69
CA ARG A 238 -17.79 -8.03 7.12
C ARG A 238 -17.64 -9.10 6.04
N ILE A 239 -17.81 -8.73 4.78
CA ILE A 239 -17.57 -9.61 3.64
C ILE A 239 -16.06 -9.55 3.34
N PRO A 240 -15.36 -10.71 3.30
CA PRO A 240 -13.94 -10.71 2.98
C PRO A 240 -13.70 -10.20 1.55
N PRO A 241 -12.50 -9.65 1.27
CA PRO A 241 -12.13 -9.28 -0.09
C PRO A 241 -12.29 -10.45 -1.06
N ASN A 242 -12.56 -10.15 -2.33
CA ASN A 242 -12.48 -11.15 -3.37
C ASN A 242 -11.02 -11.54 -3.60
N ARG A 243 -10.78 -12.83 -3.84
CA ARG A 243 -9.44 -13.39 -4.06
C ARG A 243 -9.39 -14.13 -5.38
N ARG A 244 -8.45 -13.77 -6.25
CA ARG A 244 -8.15 -14.50 -7.50
C ARG A 244 -6.65 -14.53 -7.78
N THR A 245 -6.20 -15.47 -8.61
CA THR A 245 -4.81 -15.52 -9.07
C THR A 245 -4.71 -15.35 -10.57
N ILE A 246 -3.73 -14.59 -11.03
CA ILE A 246 -3.36 -14.43 -12.44
C ILE A 246 -2.09 -15.26 -12.69
N LYS A 247 -2.12 -16.10 -13.74
CA LYS A 247 -0.94 -16.83 -14.21
C LYS A 247 0.01 -15.90 -14.92
N LEU A 248 1.31 -16.04 -14.66
CA LEU A 248 2.33 -15.36 -15.43
C LEU A 248 2.48 -16.02 -16.81
N PRO A 249 2.92 -15.29 -17.86
CA PRO A 249 3.04 -15.85 -19.21
C PRO A 249 3.90 -17.12 -19.34
N ARG A 250 4.79 -17.37 -18.37
CA ARG A 250 5.68 -18.55 -18.31
C ARG A 250 5.11 -19.72 -17.50
N ASP A 251 3.93 -19.55 -16.89
CA ASP A 251 3.26 -20.58 -16.10
C ASP A 251 2.42 -21.49 -17.02
N HIS A 252 2.96 -22.67 -17.32
CA HIS A 252 2.28 -23.72 -18.09
C HIS A 252 1.47 -24.69 -17.22
N SER A 253 1.34 -24.44 -15.90
CA SER A 253 0.58 -25.31 -15.01
C SER A 253 -0.91 -25.32 -15.37
N VAL A 254 -1.50 -26.50 -15.46
CA VAL A 254 -2.95 -26.67 -15.63
C VAL A 254 -3.61 -26.46 -14.25
N GLU A 255 -4.65 -25.63 -14.19
CA GLU A 255 -5.39 -25.48 -12.93
C GLU A 255 -6.32 -26.69 -12.75
N PRO A 256 -6.36 -27.30 -11.55
CA PRO A 256 -7.51 -28.10 -11.20
C PRO A 256 -8.74 -27.16 -11.18
N PRO A 257 -9.89 -27.58 -11.73
CA PRO A 257 -11.09 -26.76 -11.72
C PRO A 257 -11.46 -26.40 -10.28
N ASN A 258 -11.72 -25.13 -10.02
CA ASN A 258 -12.03 -24.59 -8.70
C ASN A 258 -13.22 -25.31 -8.03
N GLY A 259 -13.05 -25.70 -6.77
CA GLY A 259 -14.14 -25.82 -5.79
C GLY A 259 -14.51 -27.23 -5.34
N LEU A 260 -13.98 -27.66 -4.18
CA LEU A 260 -14.69 -28.24 -3.02
C LEU A 260 -13.68 -28.81 -1.99
N PRO A 261 -14.02 -28.84 -0.69
CA PRO A 261 -13.07 -29.08 0.39
C PRO A 261 -12.76 -30.58 0.46
N VAL A 262 -11.48 -30.95 0.45
CA VAL A 262 -11.10 -32.30 0.88
C VAL A 262 -11.24 -32.34 2.39
N GLY A 263 -12.42 -32.78 2.81
CA GLY A 263 -12.72 -33.17 4.17
C GLY A 263 -11.74 -34.24 4.66
N MET A 264 -11.58 -34.21 5.97
CA MET A 264 -10.81 -35.16 6.76
C MET A 264 -11.12 -36.60 6.32
N TYR A 265 -10.09 -37.34 5.93
CA TYR A 265 -10.05 -38.78 6.19
C TYR A 265 -8.90 -39.01 7.14
N THR A 266 -9.25 -39.12 8.42
CA THR A 266 -8.48 -39.87 9.40
C THR A 266 -8.21 -41.24 8.79
N ARG A 267 -6.94 -41.54 8.51
CA ARG A 267 -6.52 -42.91 8.23
C ARG A 267 -6.82 -43.72 9.49
N GLY A 268 -7.88 -44.52 9.41
CA GLY A 268 -8.15 -45.58 10.37
C GLY A 268 -6.90 -46.45 10.50
N ARG A 269 -6.50 -46.70 11.74
CA ARG A 269 -5.60 -47.79 12.07
C ARG A 269 -6.27 -49.09 11.61
N ASN A 270 -5.60 -49.85 10.78
CA ASN A 270 -5.87 -51.27 10.66
C ASN A 270 -4.79 -52.00 11.45
N TRP A 271 -5.27 -52.72 12.47
CA TRP A 271 -4.70 -53.85 13.22
C TRP A 271 -3.19 -53.93 13.39
#